data_AF-A0A7W4E7K6-F1
#
_entry.id   AF-A0A7W4E7K6-F1
#
_cell.length_a   1.000
_cell.length_b   1.000
_cell.length_c   1.000
_cell.angle_alpha   90.00
_cell.angle_beta   90.00
_cell.angle_gamma   90.00
#
_symmetry.space_group_name_H-M   'P 1'
#
loop_
_entity.id
_entity.type
_entity.pdbx_description
1 polymer ?
#
loop_
_entity_poly.entity_id
_entity_poly.type
_entity_poly.pdbx_seq_one_letter_code
_entity_poly.pdbx_strand_id
1 'polypeptide(L)'
;MLRKNFQKNGFTIIEVVLVLAVAGLIFLMVFLALPALQRSQRDTQRKSDIARLKAAYQHYKANNKGGINLSAGNYVENFNNFMNTYMRANGENFKDPSGADYHFAEGPWGFTGGNAGDGLLSINPINKCGNGTEGRAHHQTGLGDIAVHFKLETGGIYCVDFNE
;
A
#
# COMPACT_ATOMS: atom_id res chain seq x y z
N MET A 1 -46.98 -9.47 -60.54
CA MET A 1 -45.83 -8.74 -59.94
C MET A 1 -46.01 -8.70 -58.43
N LEU A 2 -45.17 -9.41 -57.67
CA LEU A 2 -45.21 -9.45 -56.21
C LEU A 2 -44.54 -8.19 -55.63
N ARG A 3 -45.33 -7.32 -55.00
CA ARG A 3 -44.84 -6.12 -54.30
C ARG A 3 -44.18 -6.55 -52.99
N LYS A 4 -42.85 -6.53 -52.94
CA LYS A 4 -42.06 -6.78 -51.73
C LYS A 4 -42.11 -5.51 -50.87
N ASN A 5 -42.97 -5.50 -49.84
CA ASN A 5 -42.97 -4.45 -48.82
C ASN A 5 -41.67 -4.57 -48.01
N PHE A 6 -40.72 -3.67 -48.23
CA PHE A 6 -39.61 -3.50 -47.30
C PHE A 6 -40.17 -2.86 -46.03
N GLN A 7 -40.37 -3.67 -44.98
CA GLN A 7 -40.58 -3.13 -43.65
C GLN A 7 -39.36 -2.28 -43.30
N LYS A 8 -39.56 -0.96 -43.22
CA LYS A 8 -38.54 -0.04 -42.72
C LYS A 8 -38.45 -0.25 -41.20
N ASN A 9 -37.72 -1.28 -40.81
CA ASN A 9 -37.34 -1.53 -39.43
C ASN A 9 -36.31 -0.45 -39.06
N GLY A 10 -36.82 0.62 -38.46
CA GLY A 10 -36.08 1.85 -38.23
C GLY A 10 -35.19 1.76 -37.00
N PHE A 11 -33.91 2.01 -37.20
CA PHE A 11 -33.01 2.49 -36.17
C PHE A 11 -33.39 3.96 -35.89
N THR A 12 -34.29 4.19 -34.93
CA THR A 12 -34.85 5.53 -34.70
C THR A 12 -33.90 6.39 -33.86
N ILE A 13 -33.92 7.71 -34.08
CA ILE A 13 -33.10 8.65 -33.28
C ILE A 13 -33.44 8.51 -31.79
N ILE A 14 -34.71 8.27 -31.45
CA ILE A 14 -35.13 8.08 -30.06
C ILE A 14 -34.51 6.83 -29.43
N GLU A 15 -34.40 5.73 -30.18
CA GLU A 15 -33.76 4.49 -29.72
C GLU A 15 -32.27 4.72 -29.44
N VAL A 16 -31.58 5.45 -30.31
CA VAL A 16 -30.17 5.81 -30.10
C VAL A 16 -29.99 6.71 -28.89
N VAL A 17 -30.85 7.72 -28.71
CA VAL A 17 -30.77 8.65 -27.57
C VAL A 17 -31.00 7.94 -26.25
N LEU A 18 -31.96 7.00 -26.18
CA LEU A 18 -32.21 6.21 -24.97
C LEU A 18 -31.01 5.33 -24.61
N VAL A 19 -30.37 4.69 -25.60
CA VAL A 19 -29.17 3.87 -25.37
C VAL A 19 -28.01 4.74 -24.88
N LEU A 20 -27.80 5.91 -25.50
CA LEU A 20 -26.74 6.84 -25.08
C LEU A 20 -26.98 7.40 -23.67
N ALA A 21 -28.24 7.67 -23.30
CA ALA A 21 -28.58 8.12 -21.97
C ALA A 21 -28.24 7.08 -20.88
N VAL A 22 -28.63 5.81 -21.10
CA VAL A 22 -28.32 4.73 -20.16
C VAL A 22 -26.83 4.43 -20.14
N ALA A 23 -26.17 4.38 -21.29
CA ALA A 23 -24.73 4.18 -21.38
C ALA A 23 -23.94 5.29 -20.66
N GLY A 24 -24.35 6.55 -20.82
CA GLY A 24 -23.73 7.68 -20.12
C GLY A 24 -23.83 7.57 -18.60
N LEU A 25 -24.98 7.14 -18.08
CA LEU A 25 -25.17 6.94 -16.64
C LEU A 25 -24.31 5.80 -16.08
N ILE A 26 -24.21 4.69 -16.81
CA ILE A 26 -23.34 3.56 -16.42
C ILE A 26 -21.86 3.97 -16.45
N PHE A 27 -21.42 4.66 -17.50
CA PHE A 27 -20.03 5.10 -17.62
C PHE A 27 -19.63 6.03 -16.47
N LEU A 28 -20.52 6.92 -16.02
CA LEU A 28 -20.27 7.77 -14.85
C LEU A 28 -19.94 6.93 -13.61
N MET A 29 -20.77 5.92 -13.29
CA MET A 29 -20.55 5.08 -12.11
C MET A 29 -19.26 4.26 -12.22
N VAL A 30 -18.97 3.70 -13.40
CA VAL A 30 -17.77 2.89 -13.64
C VAL A 30 -16.50 3.72 -13.49
N PHE A 31 -16.47 4.94 -14.02
CA PHE A 31 -15.29 5.82 -13.92
C PHE A 31 -15.02 6.32 -12.50
N LEU A 32 -16.03 6.39 -11.63
CA LEU A 32 -15.82 6.71 -10.22
C LEU A 32 -15.42 5.47 -9.41
N ALA A 33 -16.06 4.32 -9.66
CA ALA A 33 -15.88 3.12 -8.86
C ALA A 33 -14.56 2.38 -9.12
N LEU A 34 -14.16 2.21 -10.38
CA LEU A 34 -12.93 1.49 -10.74
C LEU A 34 -11.66 2.08 -10.10
N PRO A 35 -11.37 3.39 -10.18
CA PRO A 35 -10.17 3.93 -9.56
C PRO A 35 -10.21 3.83 -8.02
N ALA A 36 -11.39 3.92 -7.40
CA ALA A 36 -11.52 3.72 -5.96
C ALA A 36 -11.19 2.26 -5.55
N LEU A 37 -11.67 1.28 -6.31
CA LEU A 37 -11.37 -0.13 -6.07
C LEU A 37 -9.87 -0.45 -6.24
N GLN A 38 -9.23 0.12 -7.27
CA GLN A 38 -7.79 -0.07 -7.49
C GLN A 38 -6.96 0.41 -6.30
N ARG A 39 -7.30 1.56 -5.71
CA ARG A 39 -6.63 2.08 -4.50
C ARG A 39 -6.76 1.12 -3.32
N SER A 40 -7.97 0.59 -3.10
CA SER A 40 -8.22 -0.38 -2.02
C SER A 40 -7.45 -1.69 -2.19
N GLN A 41 -7.33 -2.18 -3.43
CA GLN A 41 -6.53 -3.36 -3.76
C GLN A 41 -5.03 -3.13 -3.50
N ARG A 42 -4.50 -1.97 -3.94
CA ARG A 42 -3.10 -1.59 -3.65
C ARG A 42 -2.84 -1.47 -2.15
N ASP A 43 -3.75 -0.87 -1.38
CA ASP A 43 -3.59 -0.79 0.08
C ASP A 43 -3.59 -2.16 0.75
N THR A 44 -4.41 -3.10 0.27
CA THR A 44 -4.40 -4.49 0.74
C THR A 44 -3.07 -5.17 0.42
N GLN A 45 -2.54 -4.94 -0.78
CA GLN A 45 -1.24 -5.46 -1.18
C GLN A 45 -0.10 -4.87 -0.33
N ARG A 46 -0.08 -3.55 -0.07
CA ARG A 46 0.89 -2.92 0.84
C ARG A 46 0.90 -3.56 2.22
N LYS A 47 -0.29 -3.77 2.81
CA LYS A 47 -0.40 -4.44 4.12
C LYS A 47 0.18 -5.85 4.10
N SER A 48 -0.07 -6.61 3.03
CA SER A 48 0.50 -7.94 2.83
C SER A 48 2.02 -7.91 2.66
N ASP A 49 2.55 -6.94 1.91
CA ASP A 49 3.98 -6.75 1.71
C ASP A 49 4.70 -6.45 3.03
N ILE A 50 4.14 -5.57 3.86
CA ILE A 50 4.72 -5.23 5.16
C ILE A 50 4.58 -6.38 6.16
N ALA A 51 3.51 -7.18 6.09
CA ALA A 51 3.41 -8.42 6.86
C ALA A 51 4.50 -9.44 6.47
N ARG A 52 4.80 -9.56 5.16
CA ARG A 52 5.92 -10.38 4.67
C ARG A 52 7.27 -9.85 5.17
N LEU A 53 7.46 -8.53 5.13
CA LEU A 53 8.66 -7.87 5.64
C LEU A 53 8.84 -8.10 7.16
N LYS A 54 7.76 -8.00 7.95
CA LYS A 54 7.77 -8.34 9.39
C LYS A 54 8.22 -9.78 9.61
N ALA A 55 7.66 -10.74 8.87
CA ALA A 55 8.04 -12.14 8.99
C ALA A 55 9.53 -12.35 8.66
N ALA A 56 10.02 -11.76 7.57
CA ALA A 56 11.43 -11.82 7.18
C ALA A 56 12.34 -11.21 8.27
N TYR A 57 11.93 -10.09 8.87
CA TYR A 57 12.68 -9.46 9.95
C TYR A 57 12.72 -10.33 11.21
N GLN A 58 11.62 -10.99 11.58
CA GLN A 58 11.59 -11.93 12.70
C GLN A 58 12.53 -13.12 12.49
N HIS A 59 12.54 -13.68 11.28
CA HIS A 59 13.51 -14.72 10.90
C HIS A 59 14.95 -14.22 10.97
N TYR A 60 15.22 -13.00 10.47
CA TYR A 60 16.53 -12.38 10.57
C TYR A 60 16.98 -12.21 12.02
N LYS A 61 16.10 -11.70 12.89
CA LYS A 61 16.35 -11.49 14.32
C LYS A 61 16.70 -12.79 15.04
N ALA A 62 15.96 -13.87 14.76
CA ALA A 62 16.23 -15.19 15.32
C ALA A 62 17.61 -15.74 14.90
N ASN A 63 18.02 -15.47 13.66
CA ASN A 63 19.30 -15.97 13.12
C ASN A 63 20.51 -15.09 13.47
N ASN A 64 20.32 -13.81 13.81
CA ASN A 64 21.40 -12.83 13.98
C ASN A 64 21.50 -12.26 15.41
N LYS A 65 21.36 -13.10 16.44
CA LYS A 65 21.63 -12.74 17.86
C LYS A 65 20.95 -11.44 18.34
N GLY A 66 19.71 -11.20 17.96
CA GLY A 66 18.93 -10.04 18.43
C GLY A 66 18.56 -9.01 17.35
N GLY A 67 18.94 -9.23 16.10
CA GLY A 67 18.50 -8.43 14.96
C GLY A 67 19.35 -7.19 14.72
N ILE A 68 18.73 -6.15 14.17
CA ILE A 68 19.44 -4.91 13.79
C ILE A 68 19.85 -4.13 15.04
N ASN A 69 21.09 -3.64 15.06
CA ASN A 69 21.57 -2.80 16.16
C ASN A 69 20.88 -1.42 16.12
N LEU A 70 20.06 -1.15 17.14
CA LEU A 70 19.25 0.07 17.27
C LEU A 70 19.95 1.20 18.04
N SER A 71 21.09 0.92 18.68
CA SER A 71 21.81 1.87 19.54
C SER A 71 22.82 2.71 18.76
N ALA A 72 23.15 2.32 17.53
CA ALA A 72 23.94 3.11 16.62
C ALA A 72 23.01 4.02 15.81
N GLY A 73 23.33 5.30 15.65
CA GLY A 73 22.56 6.27 14.85
C GLY A 73 22.37 5.92 13.37
N ASN A 74 22.83 4.74 12.93
CA ASN A 74 22.74 4.21 11.56
C ASN A 74 21.67 3.11 11.42
N TYR A 75 20.76 2.94 12.37
CA TYR A 75 19.79 1.85 12.34
C TYR A 75 18.89 1.89 11.09
N VAL A 76 18.51 3.08 10.59
CA VAL A 76 17.73 3.23 9.35
C VAL A 76 18.48 2.64 8.15
N GLU A 77 19.77 2.92 8.03
CA GLU A 77 20.62 2.35 6.99
C GLU A 77 20.72 0.83 7.12
N ASN A 78 20.89 0.32 8.33
CA ASN A 78 20.93 -1.13 8.59
C ASN A 78 19.61 -1.82 8.21
N PHE A 79 18.46 -1.18 8.44
CA PHE A 79 17.15 -1.67 8.00
C PHE A 79 17.02 -1.69 6.48
N ASN A 80 17.52 -0.65 5.80
CA ASN A 80 17.56 -0.63 4.33
C ASN A 80 18.49 -1.73 3.77
N ASN A 81 19.64 -1.95 4.40
CA ASN A 81 20.56 -3.03 4.03
C ASN A 81 19.92 -4.42 4.25
N PHE A 82 19.28 -4.65 5.39
CA PHE A 82 18.50 -5.86 5.65
C PHE A 82 17.46 -6.08 4.54
N MET A 83 16.64 -5.08 4.23
CA MET A 83 15.60 -5.22 3.21
C MET A 83 16.20 -5.49 1.82
N ASN A 84 17.30 -4.85 1.45
CA ASN A 84 17.99 -5.13 0.18
C ASN A 84 18.51 -6.57 0.12
N THR A 85 19.10 -7.08 1.20
CA THR A 85 19.66 -8.45 1.24
C THR A 85 18.59 -9.54 1.38
N TYR A 86 17.53 -9.30 2.16
CA TYR A 86 16.56 -10.35 2.50
C TYR A 86 15.29 -10.31 1.64
N MET A 87 14.93 -9.16 1.10
CA MET A 87 13.70 -9.01 0.30
C MET A 87 13.97 -8.87 -1.20
N ARG A 88 15.19 -8.48 -1.61
CA ARG A 88 15.51 -8.20 -3.02
C ARG A 88 16.61 -9.09 -3.61
N ALA A 89 17.34 -9.86 -2.80
CA ALA A 89 18.49 -10.61 -3.28
C ALA A 89 18.17 -11.74 -4.29
N ASN A 90 16.94 -12.28 -4.28
CA ASN A 90 16.54 -13.40 -5.15
C ASN A 90 15.83 -12.97 -6.45
N GLY A 91 16.01 -11.71 -6.88
CA GLY A 91 15.31 -11.18 -8.06
C GLY A 91 13.83 -10.83 -7.80
N GLU A 92 13.40 -10.84 -6.54
CA GLU A 92 12.08 -10.36 -6.14
C GLU A 92 12.08 -8.83 -6.08
N ASN A 93 11.19 -8.21 -6.86
CA ASN A 93 10.97 -6.77 -6.78
C ASN A 93 10.11 -6.45 -5.56
N PHE A 94 10.73 -6.22 -4.41
CA PHE A 94 10.05 -5.68 -3.23
C PHE A 94 9.78 -4.18 -3.40
N LYS A 95 8.66 -3.89 -4.07
CA LYS A 95 8.21 -2.55 -4.48
C LYS A 95 6.78 -2.30 -4.02
N ASP A 96 6.48 -1.03 -3.76
CA ASP A 96 5.12 -0.55 -3.58
C ASP A 96 4.27 -0.87 -4.83
N PRO A 97 2.97 -1.18 -4.69
CA PRO A 97 2.07 -1.41 -5.82
C PRO A 97 1.97 -0.23 -6.81
N SER A 98 2.39 0.96 -6.42
CA SER A 98 2.52 2.15 -7.27
C SER A 98 3.87 2.25 -8.00
N GLY A 99 4.80 1.31 -7.76
CA GLY A 99 6.05 1.12 -8.50
C GLY A 99 7.31 1.61 -7.78
N ALA A 100 7.19 2.36 -6.70
CA ALA A 100 8.34 2.84 -5.93
C ALA A 100 9.00 1.71 -5.13
N ASP A 101 10.32 1.77 -4.96
CA ASP A 101 11.03 0.86 -4.07
C ASP A 101 10.71 1.17 -2.61
N TYR A 102 10.31 0.15 -1.85
CA TYR A 102 10.16 0.32 -0.40
C TYR A 102 11.50 0.77 0.20
N HIS A 103 11.47 1.69 1.17
CA HIS A 103 12.66 2.11 1.89
C HIS A 103 12.30 2.66 3.26
N PHE A 104 13.18 2.42 4.23
CA PHE A 104 13.04 2.93 5.57
C PHE A 104 13.59 4.34 5.66
N ALA A 105 12.86 5.19 6.39
CA ALA A 105 13.29 6.51 6.77
C ALA A 105 12.83 6.81 8.20
N GLU A 106 13.58 7.63 8.92
CA GLU A 106 13.13 8.23 10.18
C GLU A 106 12.72 9.67 9.93
N GLY A 107 11.64 10.10 10.57
CA GLY A 107 11.25 11.49 10.63
C GLY A 107 11.04 11.95 12.08
N PRO A 108 10.84 13.27 12.30
CA PRO A 108 10.54 13.80 13.62
C PRO A 108 9.38 13.03 14.28
N TRP A 109 9.54 12.67 15.56
CA TRP A 109 8.54 11.91 16.33
C TRP A 109 8.20 10.52 15.76
N GLY A 110 9.07 9.96 14.90
CA GLY A 110 8.86 8.65 14.28
C GLY A 110 7.90 8.68 13.09
N PHE A 111 7.62 9.87 12.53
CA PHE A 111 6.80 10.05 11.35
C PHE A 111 7.52 10.83 10.25
N THR A 112 7.60 10.20 9.09
CA THR A 112 8.13 10.75 7.85
C THR A 112 7.03 11.39 7.00
N GLY A 113 7.34 12.48 6.30
CA GLY A 113 6.38 13.25 5.50
C GLY A 113 5.91 12.65 4.16
N GLY A 114 6.31 11.41 3.81
CA GLY A 114 5.99 10.79 2.50
C GLY A 114 4.50 10.58 2.24
N ASN A 115 4.13 10.36 0.98
CA ASN A 115 2.76 10.05 0.54
C ASN A 115 2.56 8.54 0.33
N ALA A 116 1.29 8.13 0.23
CA ALA A 116 0.98 6.76 -0.15
C ALA A 116 1.47 6.51 -1.59
N GLY A 117 2.20 5.42 -1.81
CA GLY A 117 2.80 5.10 -3.10
C GLY A 117 4.29 5.44 -3.25
N ASP A 118 4.87 6.23 -2.33
CA ASP A 118 6.29 6.60 -2.36
C ASP A 118 7.23 5.45 -1.91
N GLY A 119 6.67 4.31 -1.47
CA GLY A 119 7.42 3.20 -0.87
C GLY A 119 8.02 3.52 0.50
N LEU A 120 7.73 4.69 1.07
CA LEU A 120 8.37 5.15 2.27
C LEU A 120 7.77 4.47 3.52
N LEU A 121 8.64 3.83 4.31
CA LEU A 121 8.34 3.18 5.58
C LEU A 121 8.97 3.95 6.73
N SER A 122 8.16 4.63 7.53
CA SER A 122 8.61 5.34 8.71
C SER A 122 8.97 4.34 9.80
N ILE A 123 10.15 4.46 10.39
CA ILE A 123 10.62 3.59 11.46
C ILE A 123 11.19 4.40 12.63
N ASN A 124 10.97 3.90 13.84
CA ASN A 124 11.63 4.41 15.04
C ASN A 124 11.77 3.27 16.09
N PRO A 125 12.95 3.12 16.72
CA PRO A 125 13.28 1.97 17.58
C PRO A 125 12.81 2.09 19.04
N ILE A 126 12.02 3.12 19.35
CA ILE A 126 11.42 3.36 20.66
C ILE A 126 9.90 3.58 20.58
N ASN A 127 9.25 3.05 19.54
CA ASN A 127 7.82 3.23 19.30
C ASN A 127 7.10 1.88 19.20
N LYS A 128 5.86 1.83 19.71
CA LYS A 128 4.90 0.74 19.46
C LYS A 128 3.69 1.24 18.71
N CYS A 129 2.99 0.36 18.00
CA CYS A 129 1.63 0.67 17.55
C CYS A 129 0.71 0.89 18.75
N GLY A 130 -0.30 1.74 18.56
CA GLY A 130 -1.41 1.89 19.50
C GLY A 130 -2.35 0.68 19.50
N ASN A 131 -3.55 0.88 20.03
CA ASN A 131 -4.60 -0.14 19.93
C ASN A 131 -4.99 -0.37 18.47
N GLY A 132 -4.43 -1.44 17.88
CA GLY A 132 -4.66 -1.84 16.50
C GLY A 132 -3.65 -1.24 15.52
N THR A 133 -3.99 -1.31 14.23
CA THR A 133 -3.08 -0.96 13.13
C THR A 133 -3.36 0.43 12.53
N GLU A 134 -4.29 1.19 13.12
CA GLU A 134 -4.76 2.48 12.60
C GLU A 134 -3.91 3.64 13.12
N GLY A 135 -2.68 3.76 12.59
CA GLY A 135 -1.96 5.02 12.48
C GLY A 135 -1.53 5.73 13.76
N ARG A 136 -1.77 5.13 14.93
CA ARG A 136 -1.31 5.65 16.22
C ARG A 136 -0.04 4.92 16.60
N ALA A 137 1.02 5.69 16.88
CA ALA A 137 2.23 5.20 17.55
C ALA A 137 2.23 5.70 18.98
N HIS A 138 2.56 4.85 19.93
CA HIS A 138 3.04 5.29 21.23
C HIS A 138 4.54 5.56 21.13
N HIS A 139 4.96 6.76 21.52
CA HIS A 139 6.36 7.17 21.49
C HIS A 139 7.05 6.85 22.82
N GLN A 140 8.37 6.61 22.78
CA GLN A 140 9.22 6.38 23.96
C GLN A 140 8.75 5.18 24.81
N THR A 141 8.29 4.11 24.17
CA THR A 141 7.80 2.92 24.87
C THR A 141 8.93 2.03 25.41
N GLY A 142 10.11 2.08 24.79
CA GLY A 142 11.31 1.36 25.23
C GLY A 142 12.24 1.04 24.07
N LEU A 143 13.55 0.98 24.33
CA LEU A 143 14.52 0.57 23.30
C LEU A 143 14.26 -0.88 22.89
N GLY A 144 14.08 -1.11 21.60
CA GLY A 144 13.69 -2.42 21.08
C GLY A 144 12.19 -2.53 20.81
N ASP A 145 11.42 -1.47 20.98
CA ASP A 145 10.08 -1.41 20.42
C ASP A 145 10.17 -0.79 19.02
N ILE A 146 9.86 -1.59 17.99
CA ILE A 146 10.02 -1.17 16.61
C ILE A 146 8.64 -1.16 15.96
N ALA A 147 8.11 0.03 15.72
CA ALA A 147 6.89 0.24 14.95
C ALA A 147 7.23 0.81 13.58
N VAL A 148 6.62 0.22 12.55
CA VAL A 148 6.73 0.67 11.16
C VAL A 148 5.40 1.28 10.72
N HIS A 149 5.46 2.49 10.16
CA HIS A 149 4.30 3.22 9.70
C HIS A 149 4.39 3.60 8.23
N PHE A 150 3.26 3.58 7.53
CA PHE A 150 3.15 4.08 6.15
C PHE A 150 1.74 4.59 5.85
N LYS A 151 1.62 5.47 4.85
CA LYS A 151 0.32 6.03 4.44
C LYS A 151 -0.41 5.11 3.46
N LEU A 152 -1.73 5.08 3.56
CA LEU A 152 -2.63 4.37 2.64
C LEU A 152 -3.24 5.33 1.61
N GLU A 153 -3.50 4.85 0.40
CA GLU A 153 -4.10 5.66 -0.67
C GLU A 153 -5.58 5.95 -0.47
N THR A 154 -6.28 5.08 0.25
CA THR A 154 -7.64 5.30 0.72
C THR A 154 -7.70 6.30 1.88
N GLY A 155 -6.54 6.67 2.44
CA GLY A 155 -6.41 7.59 3.54
C GLY A 155 -6.01 6.90 4.85
N GLY A 156 -5.44 7.68 5.76
CA GLY A 156 -4.93 7.19 7.04
C GLY A 156 -3.51 6.63 6.98
N ILE A 157 -3.05 6.19 8.15
CA ILE A 157 -1.74 5.59 8.36
C ILE A 157 -1.95 4.16 8.86
N TYR A 158 -1.15 3.23 8.37
CA TYR A 158 -1.09 1.87 8.87
C TYR A 158 0.15 1.68 9.73
N CYS A 159 0.01 1.00 10.87
CA CYS A 159 1.09 0.68 11.80
C CYS A 159 1.27 -0.82 11.94
N VAL A 160 2.52 -1.29 12.00
CA VAL A 160 2.88 -2.68 12.31
C VAL A 160 4.04 -2.73 13.29
N ASP A 161 3.88 -3.47 14.38
CA ASP A 161 4.97 -3.77 15.31
C ASP A 161 5.84 -4.90 14.78
N PHE A 162 7.15 -4.65 14.70
CA PHE A 162 8.15 -5.56 14.16
C PHE A 162 8.80 -6.44 15.22
N ASN A 163 8.62 -6.13 16.52
CA ASN A 163 9.28 -6.84 17.61
C ASN A 163 8.34 -7.68 18.51
N GLU A 164 7.05 -7.78 18.14
CA GLU A 164 6.10 -8.73 18.71
C GLU A 164 6.26 -10.15 18.18
#